data_AF-A0A8S9L2R9-F1
#
_entry.id   AF-A0A8S9L2R9-F1
#
_cell.length_a   1.000
_cell.length_b   1.000
_cell.length_c   1.000
_cell.angle_alpha   90.00
_cell.angle_beta   90.00
_cell.angle_gamma   90.00
#
_symmetry.space_group_name_H-M   'P 1'
#
loop_
_entity.id
_entity.type
_entity.pdbx_description
1 polymer ?
#
loop_
_entity_poly.entity_id
_entity_poly.type
_entity_poly.pdbx_seq_one_letter_code
_entity_poly.pdbx_strand_id
1 'polypeptide(L)'
;MLRNFCEQDTREKVPDNASDQEMLEVVMNRYEKELVHPIHNLLNGELARGLLIQVQKLKLDIETAMLELDQILRANEINFAILAALPAFFLSLGMLTLLRTWLKQDSRAQGRGRIARIHRRLLVVKIEKRIMQYQSYIEQGCDKDAENVFGLLIYSLERLYRVVEKPARTSGEWDLVKQDLIELGRPQQQTSYKLTVTQRLVKVYDCLLPTLQRQ
;
A
#
# COMPACT_ATOMS: atom_id res chain seq x y z
N MET A 1 -79.68 -22.59 10.72
CA MET A 1 -78.36 -22.51 11.38
C MET A 1 -78.35 -21.55 12.57
N LEU A 2 -78.90 -20.33 12.45
CA LEU A 2 -79.01 -19.41 13.60
C LEU A 2 -80.14 -19.75 14.61
N ARG A 3 -81.26 -20.33 14.16
CA ARG A 3 -82.31 -20.85 15.07
C ARG A 3 -81.85 -22.05 15.90
N ASN A 4 -81.05 -22.94 15.30
CA ASN A 4 -80.51 -24.12 15.97
C ASN A 4 -79.47 -23.77 17.04
N PHE A 5 -78.84 -22.60 16.93
CA PHE A 5 -77.95 -22.06 17.96
C PHE A 5 -78.71 -21.47 19.16
N CYS A 6 -79.96 -21.01 18.95
CA CYS A 6 -80.79 -20.47 20.03
C CYS A 6 -81.56 -21.53 20.82
N GLU A 7 -81.79 -22.73 20.27
CA GLU A 7 -82.56 -23.78 20.95
C GLU A 7 -81.70 -24.72 21.83
N GLN A 8 -80.37 -24.74 21.69
CA GLN A 8 -79.53 -25.72 22.37
C GLN A 8 -79.14 -25.35 23.81
N ASP A 9 -79.28 -24.10 24.25
CA ASP A 9 -78.58 -23.64 25.46
C ASP A 9 -79.40 -22.89 26.52
N THR A 10 -80.73 -23.13 26.63
CA THR A 10 -81.46 -23.29 27.91
C THR A 10 -82.98 -23.17 27.73
N ARG A 11 -83.67 -24.12 28.39
CA ARG A 11 -85.11 -24.19 28.68
C ARG A 11 -85.69 -22.89 29.25
N GLU A 12 -86.26 -22.03 28.43
CA GLU A 12 -87.49 -21.28 28.79
C GLU A 12 -88.12 -20.63 27.56
N LYS A 13 -89.45 -20.72 27.47
CA LYS A 13 -90.25 -20.35 26.29
C LYS A 13 -90.41 -18.84 26.21
N VAL A 14 -90.03 -18.26 25.07
CA VAL A 14 -90.30 -16.85 24.73
C VAL A 14 -91.80 -16.69 24.40
N PRO A 15 -92.53 -15.77 25.04
CA PRO A 15 -93.92 -15.47 24.70
C PRO A 15 -94.02 -14.64 23.40
N ASP A 16 -95.09 -14.91 22.64
CA ASP A 16 -95.27 -14.65 21.21
C ASP A 16 -95.81 -13.23 20.86
N ASN A 17 -95.52 -12.22 21.69
CA ASN A 17 -96.15 -10.88 21.59
C ASN A 17 -95.50 -9.75 22.42
N ALA A 18 -94.21 -9.49 22.22
CA ALA A 18 -93.52 -8.32 22.80
C ALA A 18 -93.09 -7.32 21.71
N SER A 19 -93.22 -6.02 22.00
CA SER A 19 -92.81 -4.92 21.12
C SER A 19 -91.28 -4.89 20.96
N ASP A 20 -90.78 -4.58 19.75
CA ASP A 20 -89.35 -4.56 19.38
C ASP A 20 -88.45 -3.81 20.38
N GLN A 21 -89.00 -2.85 21.13
CA GLN A 21 -88.28 -2.10 22.16
C GLN A 21 -87.92 -2.93 23.40
N GLU A 22 -88.80 -3.81 23.88
CA GLU A 22 -88.53 -4.63 25.08
C GLU A 22 -87.53 -5.75 24.76
N MET A 23 -87.59 -6.30 23.54
CA MET A 23 -86.59 -7.26 23.07
C MET A 23 -85.21 -6.63 22.95
N LEU A 24 -85.12 -5.38 22.50
CA LEU A 24 -83.85 -4.69 22.39
C LEU A 24 -83.25 -4.37 23.77
N GLU A 25 -84.05 -3.99 24.76
CA GLU A 25 -83.57 -3.80 26.14
C GLU A 25 -83.07 -5.10 26.78
N VAL A 26 -83.78 -6.22 26.58
CA VAL A 26 -83.33 -7.52 27.10
C VAL A 26 -82.01 -7.96 26.44
N VAL A 27 -81.87 -7.72 25.14
CA VAL A 27 -80.62 -8.01 24.40
C VAL A 27 -79.50 -7.10 24.87
N MET A 28 -79.74 -5.79 25.06
CA MET A 28 -78.73 -4.84 25.53
C MET A 28 -78.29 -5.11 26.96
N ASN A 29 -79.22 -5.45 27.86
CA ASN A 29 -78.90 -5.81 29.25
C ASN A 29 -78.12 -7.13 29.34
N ARG A 30 -78.35 -8.08 28.42
CA ARG A 30 -77.49 -9.27 28.29
C ARG A 30 -76.12 -8.96 27.70
N TYR A 31 -76.07 -8.10 26.68
CA TYR A 31 -74.81 -7.67 26.07
C TYR A 31 -73.91 -6.98 27.09
N GLU A 32 -74.49 -6.14 27.94
CA GLU A 32 -73.79 -5.46 29.03
C GLU A 32 -73.33 -6.45 30.11
N LYS A 33 -74.09 -7.52 30.39
CA LYS A 33 -73.72 -8.55 31.36
C LYS A 33 -72.67 -9.55 30.85
N GLU A 34 -72.62 -9.83 29.54
CA GLU A 34 -71.58 -10.66 28.92
C GLU A 34 -70.26 -9.89 28.71
N LEU A 35 -70.33 -8.57 28.48
CA LEU A 35 -69.16 -7.69 28.44
C LEU A 35 -68.46 -7.47 29.79
N VAL A 36 -69.09 -7.89 30.89
CA VAL A 36 -68.53 -7.77 32.25
C VAL A 36 -67.54 -8.90 32.58
N HIS A 37 -67.54 -10.02 31.83
CA HIS A 37 -66.60 -11.13 32.07
C HIS A 37 -65.76 -11.63 30.87
N PRO A 38 -65.17 -10.75 30.02
CA PRO A 38 -64.17 -11.15 29.02
C PRO A 38 -62.92 -11.77 29.68
N ILE A 39 -62.63 -11.35 30.91
CA ILE A 39 -61.49 -11.82 31.71
C ILE A 39 -61.75 -13.23 32.27
N HIS A 40 -63.01 -13.60 32.60
CA HIS A 40 -63.33 -14.93 33.11
C HIS A 40 -63.17 -16.00 32.03
N ASN A 41 -63.45 -15.67 30.76
CA ASN A 41 -63.26 -16.58 29.61
C ASN A 41 -61.77 -16.66 29.16
N LEU A 42 -61.01 -15.58 29.36
CA LEU A 42 -59.55 -15.58 29.26
C LEU A 42 -58.88 -16.47 30.34
N LEU A 43 -59.43 -16.46 31.56
CA LEU A 43 -58.93 -17.23 32.71
C LEU A 43 -59.46 -18.67 32.76
N ASN A 44 -60.59 -18.97 32.12
CA ASN A 44 -61.11 -20.33 31.93
C ASN A 44 -60.30 -21.08 30.87
N GLY A 45 -59.04 -21.37 31.21
CA GLY A 45 -58.26 -22.48 30.68
C GLY A 45 -57.76 -22.37 29.24
N GLU A 46 -58.59 -22.08 28.25
CA GLU A 46 -58.25 -22.34 26.83
C GLU A 46 -57.55 -21.16 26.14
N LEU A 47 -58.01 -19.92 26.38
CA LEU A 47 -57.39 -18.73 25.77
C LEU A 47 -56.04 -18.38 26.41
N ALA A 48 -55.93 -18.42 27.74
CA ALA A 48 -54.64 -18.25 28.42
C ALA A 48 -53.62 -19.33 28.03
N ARG A 49 -54.06 -20.59 27.84
CA ARG A 49 -53.19 -21.65 27.29
C ARG A 49 -52.81 -21.37 25.85
N GLY A 50 -53.73 -20.93 25.00
CA GLY A 50 -53.43 -20.55 23.62
C GLY A 50 -52.40 -19.43 23.53
N LEU A 51 -52.52 -18.41 24.39
CA LEU A 51 -51.57 -17.30 24.47
C LEU A 51 -50.21 -17.76 25.01
N LEU A 52 -50.17 -18.61 26.03
CA LEU A 52 -48.92 -19.21 26.53
C LEU A 52 -48.22 -20.06 25.46
N ILE A 53 -49.00 -20.87 24.71
CA ILE A 53 -48.50 -21.68 23.59
C ILE A 53 -47.94 -20.76 22.49
N GLN A 54 -48.60 -19.63 22.18
CA GLN A 54 -48.08 -18.67 21.21
C GLN A 54 -46.78 -18.01 21.66
N VAL A 55 -46.67 -17.62 22.94
CA VAL A 55 -45.42 -17.06 23.48
C VAL A 55 -44.29 -18.09 23.43
N GLN A 56 -44.60 -19.36 23.74
CA GLN A 56 -43.62 -20.45 23.65
C GLN A 56 -43.23 -20.76 22.21
N LYS A 57 -44.19 -20.74 21.28
CA LYS A 57 -43.94 -20.92 19.84
C LYS A 57 -43.08 -19.77 19.30
N LEU A 58 -43.40 -18.53 19.66
CA LEU A 58 -42.60 -17.35 19.32
C LEU A 58 -41.17 -17.47 19.84
N LYS A 59 -40.98 -17.91 21.10
CA LYS A 59 -39.64 -18.14 21.66
C LYS A 59 -38.86 -19.20 20.88
N LEU A 60 -39.51 -20.33 20.55
CA LEU A 60 -38.91 -21.39 19.76
C LEU A 60 -38.54 -20.92 18.34
N ASP A 61 -39.41 -20.12 17.72
CA ASP A 61 -39.17 -19.55 16.39
C ASP A 61 -38.00 -18.56 16.42
N ILE A 62 -37.89 -17.76 17.48
CA ILE A 62 -36.75 -16.87 17.70
C ILE A 62 -35.45 -17.66 17.93
N GLU A 63 -35.48 -18.70 18.77
CA GLU A 63 -34.31 -19.56 19.01
C GLU A 63 -33.85 -20.26 17.73
N THR A 64 -34.79 -20.73 16.90
CA THR A 64 -34.48 -21.36 15.61
C THR A 64 -33.87 -20.34 14.64
N ALA A 65 -34.45 -19.14 14.52
CA ALA A 65 -33.87 -18.06 13.72
C ALA A 65 -32.48 -17.65 14.21
N MET A 66 -32.23 -17.67 15.52
CA MET A 66 -30.91 -17.36 16.10
C MET A 66 -29.87 -18.41 15.71
N LEU A 67 -30.24 -19.70 15.68
CA LEU A 67 -29.35 -20.77 15.22
C LEU A 67 -29.02 -20.63 13.72
N GLU A 68 -30.01 -20.28 12.90
CA GLU A 68 -29.80 -20.02 11.47
C GLU A 68 -28.88 -18.80 11.25
N LEU A 69 -29.05 -17.74 12.04
CA LEU A 69 -28.17 -16.58 12.02
C LEU A 69 -26.74 -16.93 12.42
N ASP A 70 -26.53 -17.77 13.45
CA ASP A 70 -25.18 -18.24 13.83
C ASP A 70 -24.53 -19.00 12.66
N GLN A 71 -25.30 -19.83 11.96
CA GLN A 71 -24.81 -20.58 10.80
C GLN A 71 -24.43 -19.66 9.63
N ILE A 72 -25.21 -18.60 9.36
CA ILE A 72 -24.91 -17.60 8.32
C ILE A 72 -23.69 -16.76 8.68
N LEU A 73 -23.55 -16.39 9.96
CA LEU A 73 -22.40 -15.64 10.45
C LEU A 73 -21.12 -16.48 10.38
N ARG A 74 -21.15 -17.74 10.81
CA ARG A 74 -20.00 -18.67 10.65
C ARG A 74 -19.64 -18.91 9.20
N ALA A 75 -20.62 -19.02 8.31
CA ALA A 75 -20.38 -19.18 6.88
C ALA A 75 -19.63 -17.98 6.27
N ASN A 76 -19.77 -16.79 6.85
CA ASN A 76 -19.11 -15.56 6.38
C ASN A 76 -17.96 -15.07 7.28
N GLU A 77 -17.73 -15.72 8.43
CA GLU A 77 -16.70 -15.35 9.38
C GLU A 77 -15.32 -15.33 8.72
N ILE A 78 -15.03 -16.33 7.89
CA ILE A 78 -13.77 -16.41 7.14
C ILE A 78 -13.64 -15.24 6.15
N ASN A 79 -14.71 -14.86 5.46
CA ASN A 79 -14.68 -13.71 4.55
C ASN A 79 -14.44 -12.40 5.29
N PHE A 80 -15.09 -12.21 6.44
CA PHE A 80 -14.88 -11.01 7.26
C PHE A 80 -13.47 -10.96 7.86
N ALA A 81 -12.95 -12.10 8.33
CA ALA A 81 -11.60 -12.22 8.84
C ALA A 81 -10.55 -11.92 7.75
N ILE A 82 -10.72 -12.46 6.54
CA ILE A 82 -9.84 -12.15 5.40
C ILE A 82 -9.92 -10.67 5.04
N LEU A 83 -11.14 -10.11 4.96
CA LEU A 83 -11.34 -8.70 4.62
C LEU A 83 -10.68 -7.76 5.64
N ALA A 84 -10.75 -8.10 6.93
CA ALA A 84 -10.09 -7.36 8.01
C ALA A 84 -8.56 -7.55 8.03
N ALA A 85 -8.05 -8.71 7.58
CA ALA A 85 -6.62 -9.01 7.55
C ALA A 85 -5.89 -8.38 6.36
N LEU A 86 -6.56 -8.15 5.24
CA LEU A 86 -5.96 -7.59 4.02
C LEU A 86 -5.24 -6.26 4.26
N PRO A 87 -5.84 -5.23 4.89
CA PRO A 87 -5.15 -3.97 5.17
C PRO A 87 -3.88 -4.16 6.02
N ALA A 88 -3.95 -5.02 7.05
CA ALA A 88 -2.80 -5.33 7.91
C ALA A 88 -1.67 -6.01 7.13
N PHE A 89 -2.01 -6.92 6.20
CA PHE A 89 -1.03 -7.58 5.35
C PHE A 89 -0.29 -6.57 4.44
N PHE A 90 -1.02 -5.70 3.75
CA PHE A 90 -0.42 -4.65 2.91
C PHE A 90 0.44 -3.68 3.71
N LEU A 91 -0.02 -3.27 4.89
CA LEU A 91 0.78 -2.44 5.80
C LEU A 91 2.08 -3.14 6.21
N SER A 92 2.04 -4.44 6.51
CA SER A 92 3.24 -5.22 6.86
C SER A 92 4.24 -5.30 5.71
N LEU A 93 3.76 -5.52 4.48
CA LEU A 93 4.62 -5.52 3.28
C LEU A 93 5.21 -4.14 3.04
N GLY A 94 4.41 -3.07 3.16
CA GLY A 94 4.87 -1.69 3.10
C GLY A 94 6.00 -1.43 4.10
N MET A 95 5.78 -1.77 5.37
CA MET A 95 6.78 -1.62 6.43
C MET A 95 8.08 -2.40 6.14
N LEU A 96 7.96 -3.64 5.65
CA LEU A 96 9.10 -4.47 5.28
C LEU A 96 9.89 -3.88 4.10
N THR A 97 9.20 -3.31 3.10
CA THR A 97 9.87 -2.64 1.97
C THR A 97 10.58 -1.37 2.43
N LEU A 98 9.97 -0.57 3.31
CA LEU A 98 10.58 0.62 3.90
C LEU A 98 11.81 0.27 4.75
N LEU A 99 11.73 -0.78 5.56
CA LEU A 99 12.86 -1.25 6.35
C LEU A 99 14.02 -1.70 5.45
N ARG A 100 13.71 -2.45 4.38
CA ARG A 100 14.71 -2.88 3.39
C ARG A 100 15.32 -1.72 2.63
N THR A 101 14.54 -0.69 2.26
CA THR A 101 15.09 0.49 1.57
C THR A 101 15.94 1.31 2.52
N TRP A 102 15.52 1.51 3.76
CA TRP A 102 16.28 2.23 4.77
C TRP A 102 17.64 1.57 5.05
N LEU A 103 17.64 0.25 5.31
CA LEU A 103 18.88 -0.54 5.47
C LEU A 103 19.80 -0.48 4.24
N LYS A 104 19.22 -0.49 3.03
CA LYS A 104 20.01 -0.41 1.78
C LYS A 104 20.45 1.01 1.44
N GLN A 105 19.81 2.06 1.96
CA GLN A 105 20.05 3.45 1.56
C GLN A 105 21.44 3.92 1.98
N ASP A 106 21.88 3.57 3.20
CA ASP A 106 23.23 3.88 3.68
C ASP A 106 24.31 3.21 2.83
N SER A 107 24.12 1.94 2.47
CA SER A 107 25.04 1.22 1.59
C SER A 107 25.02 1.77 0.15
N ARG A 108 23.87 2.22 -0.36
CA ARG A 108 23.70 2.68 -1.74
C ARG A 108 24.28 4.07 -1.98
N ALA A 109 24.21 4.97 -1.01
CA ALA A 109 24.86 6.27 -1.07
C ALA A 109 26.39 6.13 -1.13
N GLN A 110 26.94 5.25 -0.29
CA GLN A 110 28.37 4.94 -0.27
C GLN A 110 28.83 4.23 -1.56
N GLY A 111 28.01 3.31 -2.09
CA GLY A 111 28.27 2.60 -3.34
C GLY A 111 28.26 3.51 -4.58
N ARG A 112 27.31 4.45 -4.66
CA ARG A 112 27.23 5.42 -5.78
C ARG A 112 28.45 6.33 -5.83
N GLY A 113 28.91 6.80 -4.67
CA GLY A 113 30.15 7.60 -4.57
C GLY A 113 31.38 6.81 -5.02
N ARG A 114 31.49 5.53 -4.64
CA ARG A 114 32.59 4.66 -5.04
C ARG A 114 32.61 4.41 -6.55
N ILE A 115 31.47 4.10 -7.16
CA ILE A 115 31.35 3.90 -8.61
C ILE A 115 31.72 5.18 -9.38
N ALA A 116 31.25 6.34 -8.93
CA ALA A 116 31.58 7.62 -9.57
C ALA A 116 33.08 7.97 -9.47
N ARG A 117 33.77 7.59 -8.38
CA ARG A 117 35.23 7.74 -8.26
C ARG A 117 35.97 6.80 -9.20
N ILE A 118 35.56 5.52 -9.27
CA ILE A 118 36.14 4.55 -10.20
C ILE A 118 35.98 5.04 -11.65
N HIS A 119 34.80 5.56 -12.01
CA HIS A 119 34.53 6.08 -13.34
C HIS A 119 35.48 7.21 -13.73
N ARG A 120 35.71 8.18 -12.83
CA ARG A 120 36.67 9.27 -13.04
C ARG A 120 38.09 8.77 -13.27
N ARG A 121 38.56 7.81 -12.46
CA ARG A 121 39.91 7.22 -12.62
C ARG A 121 40.06 6.49 -13.95
N LEU A 122 39.02 5.79 -14.38
CA LEU A 122 39.02 5.09 -15.67
C LEU A 122 39.13 6.07 -16.85
N LEU A 123 38.54 7.27 -16.74
CA LEU A 123 38.72 8.34 -17.72
C LEU A 123 40.18 8.83 -17.77
N VAL A 124 40.84 8.98 -16.62
CA VAL A 124 42.27 9.36 -16.57
C VAL A 124 43.14 8.30 -17.23
N VAL A 125 42.91 7.01 -16.95
CA VAL A 125 43.63 5.90 -17.62
C VAL A 125 43.35 5.90 -19.13
N LYS A 126 42.13 6.24 -19.55
CA LYS A 126 41.79 6.37 -20.97
C LYS A 126 42.57 7.49 -21.63
N ILE A 127 42.73 8.63 -20.97
CA ILE A 127 43.57 9.76 -21.43
C ILE A 127 45.03 9.32 -21.54
N GLU A 128 45.56 8.64 -20.53
CA GLU A 128 46.94 8.12 -20.52
C GLU A 128 47.22 7.23 -21.74
N LYS A 129 46.34 6.26 -21.99
CA LYS A 129 46.45 5.36 -23.16
C LYS A 129 46.40 6.12 -24.47
N ARG A 130 45.55 7.15 -24.58
CA ARG A 130 45.46 7.98 -25.80
C ARG A 130 46.70 8.82 -26.03
N ILE A 131 47.32 9.33 -24.97
CA ILE A 131 48.60 10.05 -25.06
C ILE A 131 49.69 9.11 -25.60
N MET A 132 49.76 7.88 -25.10
CA MET A 132 50.72 6.88 -25.59
C MET A 132 50.44 6.49 -27.05
N GLN A 133 49.18 6.29 -27.42
CA GLN A 133 48.79 5.98 -28.80
C GLN A 133 49.14 7.13 -29.76
N TYR A 134 48.85 8.37 -29.38
CA TYR A 134 49.22 9.54 -30.17
C TYR A 134 50.72 9.58 -30.44
N GLN A 135 51.54 9.39 -29.39
CA GLN A 135 52.99 9.33 -29.52
C GLN A 135 53.43 8.21 -30.48
N SER A 136 52.84 7.01 -30.36
CA SER A 136 53.20 5.89 -31.23
C SER A 136 52.88 6.13 -32.71
N TYR A 137 51.78 6.82 -33.02
CA TYR A 137 51.43 7.14 -34.40
C TYR A 137 52.32 8.24 -34.99
N ILE A 138 52.73 9.22 -34.16
CA ILE A 138 53.71 10.23 -34.55
C ILE A 138 55.07 9.57 -34.85
N GLU A 139 55.52 8.63 -34.02
CA GLU A 139 56.77 7.90 -34.25
C GLU A 139 56.75 7.02 -35.50
N GLN A 140 55.57 6.50 -35.87
CA GLN A 140 55.37 5.69 -37.08
C GLN A 140 55.17 6.53 -38.36
N GLY A 141 55.03 7.86 -38.25
CA GLY A 141 54.74 8.74 -39.39
C GLY A 141 53.32 8.62 -39.93
N CYS A 142 52.37 8.11 -39.12
CA CYS A 142 50.96 7.96 -39.49
C CYS A 142 50.14 9.19 -39.07
N ASP A 143 50.35 10.32 -39.74
CA ASP A 143 49.79 11.63 -39.34
C ASP A 143 48.26 11.64 -39.21
N LYS A 144 47.54 11.02 -40.16
CA LYS A 144 46.07 10.96 -40.14
C LYS A 144 45.52 10.24 -38.91
N ASP A 145 46.17 9.16 -38.51
CA ASP A 145 45.77 8.38 -37.33
C ASP A 145 46.14 9.13 -36.04
N ALA A 146 47.29 9.81 -36.03
CA ALA A 146 47.70 10.68 -34.93
C ALA A 146 46.67 11.80 -34.70
N GLU A 147 46.22 12.48 -35.76
CA GLU A 147 45.18 13.52 -35.68
C GLU A 147 43.85 12.97 -35.13
N ASN A 148 43.43 11.79 -35.57
CA ASN A 148 42.22 11.14 -35.07
C ASN A 148 42.34 10.80 -33.57
N VAL A 149 43.45 10.18 -33.17
CA VAL A 149 43.71 9.87 -31.75
C VAL A 149 43.80 11.14 -30.91
N PHE A 150 44.35 12.23 -31.45
CA PHE A 150 44.36 13.52 -30.80
C PHE A 150 42.95 14.09 -30.61
N GLY A 151 42.08 14.02 -31.62
CA GLY A 151 40.66 14.40 -31.47
C GLY A 151 39.96 13.60 -30.36
N LEU A 152 40.23 12.29 -30.30
CA LEU A 152 39.71 11.42 -29.25
C LEU A 152 40.30 11.73 -27.85
N LEU A 153 41.54 12.21 -27.78
CA LEU A 153 42.18 12.68 -26.55
C LEU A 153 41.47 13.92 -26.02
N ILE A 154 41.25 14.93 -26.86
CA ILE A 154 40.51 16.15 -26.51
C ILE A 154 39.10 15.82 -26.03
N TYR A 155 38.39 14.92 -26.72
CA TYR A 155 37.08 14.45 -26.28
C TYR A 155 37.11 13.80 -24.89
N SER A 156 38.12 12.96 -24.61
CA SER A 156 38.25 12.35 -23.28
C SER A 156 38.62 13.35 -22.19
N LEU A 157 39.40 14.38 -22.50
CA LEU A 157 39.72 15.47 -21.60
C LEU A 157 38.49 16.29 -21.25
N GLU A 158 37.66 16.66 -22.23
CA GLU A 158 36.38 17.36 -22.00
C GLU A 158 35.44 16.53 -21.12
N ARG A 159 35.38 15.22 -21.36
CA ARG A 159 34.57 14.34 -20.51
C ARG A 159 35.10 14.30 -19.07
N LEU A 160 36.42 14.24 -18.88
CA LEU A 160 37.02 14.27 -17.55
C LEU A 160 36.75 15.61 -16.86
N TYR A 161 36.91 16.73 -17.58
CA TYR A 161 36.62 18.09 -17.10
C TYR A 161 35.21 18.19 -16.51
N ARG A 162 34.19 17.77 -17.26
CA ARG A 162 32.78 17.83 -16.81
C ARG A 162 32.50 16.97 -15.58
N VAL A 163 33.10 15.77 -15.52
CA VAL A 163 32.84 14.83 -14.41
C VAL A 163 33.57 15.27 -13.15
N VAL A 164 34.73 15.93 -13.28
CA VAL A 164 35.57 16.35 -12.15
C VAL A 164 35.23 17.75 -11.64
N GLU A 165 34.58 18.61 -12.45
CA GLU A 165 34.24 19.99 -12.07
C GLU A 165 33.51 20.11 -10.73
N LYS A 166 32.37 19.43 -10.57
CA LYS A 166 31.59 19.50 -9.32
C LYS A 166 32.42 19.01 -8.11
N PRO A 167 32.98 17.79 -8.11
CA PRO A 167 33.73 17.31 -6.95
C PRO A 167 35.01 18.10 -6.66
N ALA A 168 35.69 18.64 -7.68
CA ALA A 168 36.88 19.47 -7.50
C ALA A 168 36.55 20.87 -6.95
N ARG A 169 35.40 21.44 -7.34
CA ARG A 169 34.91 22.68 -6.72
C ARG A 169 34.53 22.47 -5.25
N THR A 170 33.97 21.30 -4.91
CA THR A 170 33.66 20.95 -3.52
C THR A 170 34.93 20.72 -2.68
N SER A 171 36.01 20.17 -3.25
CA SER A 171 37.30 20.02 -2.57
C SER A 171 38.17 21.29 -2.57
N GLY A 172 37.83 22.31 -3.37
CA GLY A 172 38.63 23.52 -3.53
C GLY A 172 39.85 23.35 -4.46
N GLU A 173 39.95 22.21 -5.15
CA GLU A 173 41.09 21.86 -6.02
C GLU A 173 40.89 22.28 -7.48
N TRP A 174 39.74 22.89 -7.79
CA TRP A 174 39.29 23.09 -9.17
C TRP A 174 40.28 23.85 -10.07
N ASP A 175 40.89 24.92 -9.57
CA ASP A 175 41.78 25.74 -10.39
C ASP A 175 43.04 24.99 -10.82
N LEU A 176 43.62 24.19 -9.91
CA LEU A 176 44.79 23.36 -10.19
C LEU A 176 44.44 22.21 -11.14
N VAL A 177 43.33 21.51 -10.89
CA VAL A 177 42.85 20.43 -11.77
C VAL A 177 42.55 20.96 -13.18
N LYS A 178 41.91 22.13 -13.27
CA LYS A 178 41.62 22.78 -14.55
C LYS A 178 42.90 23.11 -15.32
N GLN A 179 43.90 23.67 -14.65
CA GLN A 179 45.21 23.95 -15.26
C GLN A 179 45.85 22.67 -15.80
N ASP A 180 45.90 21.60 -14.99
CA ASP A 180 46.44 20.29 -15.38
C ASP A 180 45.71 19.70 -16.60
N LEU A 181 44.39 19.81 -16.66
CA LEU A 181 43.60 19.33 -17.80
C LEU A 181 43.88 20.12 -19.08
N ILE A 182 44.04 21.45 -18.96
CA ILE A 182 44.39 22.32 -20.10
C ILE A 182 45.81 21.99 -20.60
N GLU A 183 46.75 21.75 -19.69
CA GLU A 183 48.12 21.35 -20.03
C GLU A 183 48.15 20.03 -20.82
N LEU A 184 47.39 19.03 -20.40
CA LEU A 184 47.30 17.75 -21.11
C LEU A 184 46.79 17.88 -22.55
N GLY A 185 45.96 18.89 -22.83
CA GLY A 185 45.43 19.19 -24.15
C GLY A 185 46.43 19.83 -25.12
N ARG A 186 47.60 20.30 -24.65
CA ARG A 186 48.57 20.97 -25.51
C ARG A 186 49.32 19.98 -26.42
N PRO A 187 49.32 20.15 -27.76
CA PRO A 187 49.90 19.18 -28.68
C PRO A 187 51.43 19.13 -28.64
N GLN A 188 52.10 20.27 -28.39
CA GLN A 188 53.58 20.41 -28.48
C GLN A 188 54.33 19.89 -27.23
N GLN A 189 53.62 19.36 -26.24
CA GLN A 189 54.20 19.00 -24.95
C GLN A 189 54.70 17.56 -24.95
N GLN A 190 55.90 17.33 -24.40
CA GLN A 190 56.51 16.01 -24.34
C GLN A 190 55.61 15.00 -23.62
N THR A 191 55.55 13.79 -24.17
CA THR A 191 54.75 12.69 -23.64
C THR A 191 55.10 12.33 -22.20
N SER A 192 56.39 12.37 -21.84
CA SER A 192 56.88 12.17 -20.47
C SER A 192 56.22 13.13 -19.46
N TYR A 193 56.18 14.42 -19.79
CA TYR A 193 55.54 15.43 -18.96
C TYR A 193 54.04 15.18 -18.81
N LYS A 194 53.35 14.85 -19.91
CA LYS A 194 51.91 14.54 -19.86
C LYS A 194 51.62 13.34 -18.95
N LEU A 195 52.46 12.31 -18.98
CA LEU A 195 52.34 11.17 -18.06
C LEU A 195 52.56 11.59 -16.60
N THR A 196 53.50 12.48 -16.32
CA THR A 196 53.69 13.04 -14.97
C THR A 196 52.46 13.80 -14.48
N VAL A 197 51.85 14.65 -15.32
CA VAL A 197 50.60 15.37 -14.98
C VAL A 197 49.46 14.38 -14.74
N THR A 198 49.36 13.34 -15.56
CA THR A 198 48.34 12.28 -15.42
C THR A 198 48.51 11.52 -14.10
N GLN A 199 49.74 11.22 -13.69
CA GLN A 199 50.04 10.60 -12.41
C GLN A 199 49.74 11.54 -11.23
N ARG A 200 50.08 12.84 -11.35
CA ARG A 200 49.72 13.87 -10.36
C ARG A 200 48.21 13.94 -10.17
N LEU A 201 47.45 13.92 -11.27
CA LEU A 201 45.99 13.94 -11.23
C LEU A 201 45.40 12.82 -10.36
N VAL A 202 45.97 11.62 -10.45
CA VAL A 202 45.47 10.44 -9.71
C VAL A 202 46.00 10.36 -8.28
N LYS A 203 47.19 10.90 -8.00
CA LYS A 203 47.89 10.74 -6.70
C LYS A 203 47.71 11.91 -5.75
N VAL A 204 47.38 13.10 -6.25
CA VAL A 204 47.35 14.32 -5.44
C VAL A 204 45.93 14.79 -5.16
N TYR A 205 45.04 14.80 -6.17
CA TYR A 205 43.73 15.40 -6.00
C TYR A 205 42.68 14.46 -5.40
N ASP A 206 42.05 14.88 -4.32
CA ASP A 206 41.01 14.15 -3.59
C ASP A 206 39.81 13.79 -4.48
N CYS A 207 39.52 14.65 -5.47
CA CYS A 207 38.47 14.39 -6.45
C CYS A 207 38.76 13.15 -7.34
N LEU A 208 39.99 12.63 -7.34
CA LEU A 208 40.45 11.49 -8.15
C LEU A 208 41.11 10.38 -7.32
N LEU A 209 41.44 10.62 -6.04
CA LEU A 209 42.08 9.64 -5.16
C LEU A 209 41.26 8.34 -5.00
N PRO A 210 41.94 7.19 -4.84
CA PRO A 210 41.29 5.97 -4.39
C PRO A 210 40.67 6.17 -3.00
N THR A 211 39.60 5.41 -2.69
CA THR A 211 39.20 5.16 -1.30
C THR A 211 40.28 4.32 -0.64
N LEU A 212 41.42 4.93 -0.31
CA LEU A 212 42.25 4.39 0.76
C LEU A 212 41.36 4.39 1.98
N GLN A 213 41.12 3.19 2.53
CA GLN A 213 40.66 3.08 3.90
C GLN A 213 41.62 3.96 4.71
N ARG A 214 41.10 5.05 5.29
CA ARG A 214 41.75 5.67 6.43
C ARG A 214 41.81 4.58 7.49
N GLN A 215 42.91 3.86 7.55
CA GLN A 215 43.39 3.13 8.70
C GLN A 215 44.69 3.81 9.12
#